data_AF-A0A6P6U5E1-F1
#
_entry.id   AF-A0A6P6U5E1-F1
#
_cell.length_a   1.000
_cell.length_b   1.000
_cell.length_c   1.000
_cell.angle_alpha   90.00
_cell.angle_beta   90.00
_cell.angle_gamma   90.00
#
_symmetry.space_group_name_H-M   'P 1'
#
loop_
_entity.id
_entity.type
_entity.pdbx_description
1 polymer ?
#
loop_
_entity_poly.entity_id
_entity_poly.type
_entity_poly.pdbx_seq_one_letter_code
_entity_poly.pdbx_strand_id
1 'polypeptide(L)'
;MAEKNKYGQEPGDVEGYGQAFVKSEEQKLDWADMLYMITQPEDLRKPHLFPKLPLPLRESLQEYSIELKSLALKILNLIAKALGMKHEEIEVLLEEGLQSMRLTYHPPCPQPELVTGLCHHSDPVSLTILLQINDVQCLQIKENEAWVPVLPLPNAFIVNVGDILEPEPCSTLLLFLDLLLQRLKTSSFSHDQGVFKQPESTASYQQLSGTQTLESK
;
A
#
# COMPACT_ATOMS: atom_id res chain seq x y z
N MET A 1 -8.45 -12.73 18.13
CA MET A 1 -7.04 -12.93 17.73
C MET A 1 -6.86 -14.29 17.07
N ALA A 2 -7.25 -15.40 17.70
CA ALA A 2 -7.14 -16.77 17.14
C ALA A 2 -7.64 -16.93 15.69
N GLU A 3 -8.80 -16.34 15.34
CA GLU A 3 -9.33 -16.41 13.97
C GLU A 3 -8.48 -15.63 12.95
N LYS A 4 -7.95 -14.45 13.31
CA LYS A 4 -7.11 -13.64 12.41
C LYS A 4 -5.74 -14.29 12.19
N ASN A 5 -5.20 -14.94 13.22
CA ASN A 5 -3.91 -15.62 13.16
C ASN A 5 -3.90 -16.83 12.21
N LYS A 6 -5.07 -17.36 11.82
CA LYS A 6 -5.17 -18.40 10.77
C LYS A 6 -4.68 -17.91 9.40
N TYR A 7 -4.66 -16.59 9.23
CA TYR A 7 -4.21 -15.89 8.03
C TYR A 7 -2.86 -15.22 8.24
N GLY A 8 -2.17 -15.53 9.35
CA GLY A 8 -0.93 -14.87 9.73
C GLY A 8 0.16 -14.99 8.66
N GLN A 9 1.01 -13.97 8.56
CA GLN A 9 2.20 -14.03 7.69
C GLN A 9 3.10 -15.22 8.08
N GLU A 10 3.55 -15.96 7.06
CA GLU A 10 4.56 -17.02 7.23
C GLU A 10 5.98 -16.41 7.25
N PRO A 11 6.97 -17.05 7.90
CA PRO A 11 8.34 -16.55 7.89
C PRO A 11 8.89 -16.35 6.47
N GLY A 12 9.28 -15.12 6.14
CA GLY A 12 9.78 -14.75 4.81
C GLY A 12 8.69 -14.37 3.80
N ASP A 13 7.42 -14.41 4.19
CA ASP A 13 6.28 -13.94 3.40
C ASP A 13 5.75 -12.61 3.98
N VAL A 14 5.26 -11.74 3.11
CA VAL A 14 4.64 -10.46 3.45
C VAL A 14 3.13 -10.51 3.32
N GLU A 15 2.59 -11.51 2.63
CA GLU A 15 1.15 -11.74 2.53
C GLU A 15 0.60 -12.40 3.78
N GLY A 16 -0.57 -11.95 4.21
CA GLY A 16 -1.26 -12.39 5.42
C GLY A 16 -1.52 -11.27 6.42
N TYR A 17 -2.05 -11.69 7.57
CA TYR A 17 -2.34 -10.84 8.71
C TYR A 17 -1.06 -10.66 9.54
N GLY A 18 -0.60 -9.43 9.69
CA GLY A 18 0.63 -9.14 10.43
C GLY A 18 1.15 -7.74 10.16
N GLN A 19 2.23 -7.39 10.87
CA GLN A 19 2.97 -6.16 10.64
C GLN A 19 4.12 -6.46 9.68
N ALA A 20 4.28 -5.63 8.64
CA ALA A 20 5.33 -5.84 7.66
C ALA A 20 6.69 -5.46 8.29
N PHE A 21 7.66 -6.38 8.20
CA PHE A 21 9.07 -6.14 8.46
C PHE A 21 9.43 -5.57 9.84
N VAL A 22 9.25 -6.34 10.93
CA VAL A 22 9.91 -6.04 12.21
C VAL A 22 11.39 -6.46 12.12
N LYS A 23 12.29 -5.47 12.01
CA LYS A 23 13.73 -5.64 11.74
C LYS A 23 14.60 -5.46 12.99
N SER A 24 14.14 -4.71 14.00
CA SER A 24 14.89 -4.50 15.25
C SER A 24 13.97 -4.15 16.43
N GLU A 25 14.51 -4.19 17.66
CA GLU A 25 13.77 -3.84 18.88
C GLU A 25 13.50 -2.33 19.00
N GLU A 26 14.32 -1.49 18.37
CA GLU A 26 14.18 -0.03 18.36
C GLU A 26 13.23 0.47 17.27
N GLN A 27 12.74 -0.42 16.40
CA GLN A 27 11.84 -0.05 15.33
C GLN A 27 10.53 0.49 15.89
N LYS A 28 10.17 1.70 15.46
CA LYS A 28 8.83 2.24 15.68
C LYS A 28 7.84 1.45 14.83
N LEU A 29 6.85 0.87 15.49
CA LEU A 29 5.79 0.09 14.84
C LEU A 29 4.56 0.95 14.60
N ASP A 30 3.88 0.67 13.50
CA ASP A 30 2.60 1.27 13.17
C ASP A 30 1.54 0.88 14.21
N TRP A 31 0.71 1.85 14.61
CA TRP A 31 -0.48 1.58 15.42
C TRP A 31 -1.62 1.09 14.53
N ALA A 32 -1.41 -0.07 13.95
CA ALA A 32 -2.32 -0.71 13.01
C ALA A 32 -2.32 -2.22 13.15
N ASP A 33 -3.34 -2.83 12.57
CA ASP A 33 -3.41 -4.22 12.16
C ASP A 33 -3.48 -4.22 10.64
N MET A 34 -2.79 -5.14 9.97
CA MET A 34 -2.78 -5.20 8.52
C MET A 34 -3.04 -6.61 8.02
N LEU A 35 -3.83 -6.74 6.95
CA LEU A 35 -3.96 -7.93 6.11
C LEU A 35 -3.57 -7.53 4.68
N TYR A 36 -2.49 -8.11 4.16
CA TYR A 36 -1.99 -7.85 2.81
C TYR A 36 -2.08 -9.11 1.97
N MET A 37 -2.43 -8.97 0.69
CA MET A 37 -2.46 -10.08 -0.25
C MET A 37 -2.39 -9.63 -1.70
N ILE A 38 -1.79 -10.45 -2.53
CA ILE A 38 -1.91 -10.35 -3.98
C ILE A 38 -3.30 -10.85 -4.39
N THR A 39 -3.99 -10.07 -5.20
CA THR A 39 -5.34 -10.39 -5.69
C THR A 39 -5.39 -10.61 -7.19
N GLN A 40 -4.45 -10.05 -7.97
CA GLN A 40 -4.31 -10.34 -9.39
C GLN A 40 -2.82 -10.40 -9.81
N PRO A 41 -2.49 -11.18 -10.85
CA PRO A 41 -3.35 -12.19 -11.48
C PRO A 41 -3.67 -13.36 -10.53
N GLU A 42 -4.74 -14.12 -10.80
CA GLU A 42 -5.30 -15.08 -9.84
C GLU A 42 -4.36 -16.25 -9.50
N ASP A 43 -3.48 -16.60 -10.44
CA ASP A 43 -2.47 -17.66 -10.30
C ASP A 43 -1.38 -17.32 -9.29
N LEU A 44 -1.17 -16.04 -8.98
CA LEU A 44 -0.25 -15.60 -7.93
C LEU A 44 -0.89 -15.57 -6.53
N ARG A 45 -2.21 -15.84 -6.40
CA ARG A 45 -2.86 -15.85 -5.09
C ARG A 45 -2.37 -17.03 -4.24
N LYS A 46 -1.97 -16.74 -3.01
CA LYS A 46 -1.53 -17.75 -2.05
C LYS A 46 -2.68 -18.72 -1.71
N PRO A 47 -2.52 -20.05 -1.94
CA PRO A 47 -3.57 -21.04 -1.67
C PRO A 47 -3.98 -21.13 -0.19
N HIS A 48 -3.07 -20.76 0.72
CA HIS A 48 -3.32 -20.81 2.15
C HIS A 48 -4.04 -19.56 2.68
N LEU A 49 -4.18 -18.50 1.88
CA LEU A 49 -4.67 -17.19 2.32
C LEU A 49 -6.04 -16.88 1.73
N PHE A 50 -6.10 -16.45 0.46
CA PHE A 50 -7.34 -15.99 -0.18
C PHE A 50 -8.47 -17.03 -0.16
N PRO A 51 -8.24 -18.32 -0.49
CA PRO A 51 -9.29 -19.34 -0.46
C PRO A 51 -9.81 -19.66 0.94
N LYS A 52 -9.04 -19.37 1.99
CA LYS A 52 -9.41 -19.66 3.39
C LYS A 52 -10.16 -18.50 4.05
N LEU A 53 -10.26 -17.34 3.42
CA LEU A 53 -11.04 -16.21 3.95
C LEU A 53 -12.51 -16.62 4.16
N PRO A 54 -13.22 -16.03 5.14
CA PRO A 54 -14.64 -16.27 5.31
C PRO A 54 -15.39 -16.04 3.99
N LEU A 55 -16.30 -16.95 3.64
CA LEU A 55 -16.96 -16.97 2.32
C LEU A 55 -17.51 -15.59 1.89
N PRO A 56 -18.26 -14.85 2.75
CA PRO A 56 -18.78 -13.54 2.35
C PRO A 56 -17.68 -12.51 2.07
N LEU A 57 -16.59 -12.52 2.85
CA LEU A 57 -15.46 -11.62 2.65
C LEU A 57 -14.72 -11.96 1.36
N ARG A 58 -14.51 -13.25 1.09
CA ARG A 58 -13.83 -13.73 -0.11
C ARG A 58 -14.58 -13.34 -1.38
N GLU A 59 -15.90 -13.53 -1.41
CA GLU A 59 -16.74 -13.16 -2.56
C GLU A 59 -16.73 -11.64 -2.79
N SER A 60 -16.92 -10.84 -1.73
CA SER A 60 -16.85 -9.37 -1.84
C SER A 60 -15.47 -8.87 -2.29
N LEU A 61 -14.37 -9.44 -1.78
CA LEU A 61 -13.02 -9.05 -2.20
C LEU A 61 -12.72 -9.46 -3.64
N GLN A 62 -13.22 -10.61 -4.09
CA GLN A 62 -13.10 -11.07 -5.47
C GLN A 62 -13.77 -10.08 -6.43
N GLU A 63 -15.02 -9.72 -6.17
CA GLU A 63 -15.77 -8.75 -6.99
C GLU A 63 -15.10 -7.37 -6.95
N TYR A 64 -14.73 -6.91 -5.76
CA TYR A 64 -14.03 -5.64 -5.58
C TYR A 64 -12.68 -5.59 -6.31
N SER A 65 -11.93 -6.69 -6.31
CA SER A 65 -10.66 -6.83 -7.05
C SER A 65 -10.84 -6.64 -8.55
N ILE A 66 -11.87 -7.27 -9.13
CA ILE A 66 -12.17 -7.17 -10.55
C ILE A 66 -12.56 -5.74 -10.93
N GLU A 67 -13.46 -5.12 -10.16
CA GLU A 67 -13.92 -3.75 -10.41
C GLU A 67 -12.80 -2.72 -10.23
N LEU A 68 -11.97 -2.86 -9.20
CA LEU A 68 -10.82 -1.96 -9.00
C LEU A 68 -9.76 -2.10 -10.08
N LYS A 69 -9.48 -3.32 -10.56
CA LYS A 69 -8.57 -3.51 -11.69
C LYS A 69 -9.10 -2.80 -12.94
N SER A 70 -10.39 -2.96 -13.23
CA SER A 70 -11.06 -2.26 -14.34
C SER A 70 -10.97 -0.74 -14.21
N LEU A 71 -11.20 -0.21 -12.99
CA LEU A 71 -11.09 1.22 -12.71
C LEU A 71 -9.65 1.74 -12.87
N ALA A 72 -8.66 1.02 -12.33
CA ALA A 72 -7.25 1.40 -12.43
C ALA A 72 -6.77 1.45 -13.87
N LEU A 73 -7.10 0.45 -14.70
CA LEU A 73 -6.75 0.45 -16.12
C LEU A 73 -7.38 1.63 -16.87
N LYS A 74 -8.61 2.02 -16.53
CA LYS A 74 -9.26 3.21 -17.10
C LYS A 74 -8.52 4.48 -16.71
N ILE A 75 -8.14 4.64 -15.44
CA ILE A 75 -7.40 5.80 -14.94
C ILE A 75 -6.02 5.88 -15.61
N LEU A 76 -5.27 4.78 -15.64
CA LEU A 76 -3.95 4.70 -16.27
C LEU A 76 -4.01 5.05 -17.76
N ASN A 77 -5.01 4.53 -18.49
CA ASN A 77 -5.22 4.88 -19.90
C ASN A 77 -5.53 6.38 -20.10
N LEU A 78 -6.30 7.00 -19.19
CA LEU A 78 -6.58 8.43 -19.25
C LEU A 78 -5.33 9.27 -18.96
N ILE A 79 -4.54 8.89 -17.95
CA ILE A 79 -3.25 9.53 -17.64
C ILE A 79 -2.31 9.43 -18.85
N ALA A 80 -2.14 8.24 -19.40
CA ALA A 80 -1.24 8.02 -20.53
C ALA A 80 -1.65 8.80 -21.78
N LYS A 81 -2.96 8.89 -22.07
CA LYS A 81 -3.50 9.75 -23.13
C LYS A 81 -3.25 11.23 -22.87
N ALA A 82 -3.42 11.69 -21.64
CA ALA A 82 -3.15 13.08 -21.26
C ALA A 82 -1.66 13.44 -21.39
N LEU A 83 -0.77 12.46 -21.17
CA LEU A 83 0.67 12.60 -21.38
C LEU A 83 1.10 12.45 -22.86
N GLY A 84 0.17 12.14 -23.77
CA GLY A 84 0.46 11.99 -25.20
C GLY A 84 1.24 10.72 -25.55
N MET A 85 1.17 9.68 -24.72
CA MET A 85 1.81 8.39 -24.97
C MET A 85 1.23 7.72 -26.23
N LYS A 86 2.06 6.95 -26.93
CA LYS A 86 1.62 6.19 -28.10
C LYS A 86 0.77 5.00 -27.68
N HIS A 87 -0.07 4.53 -28.59
CA HIS A 87 -0.98 3.42 -28.31
C HIS A 87 -0.25 2.16 -27.85
N GLU A 88 0.87 1.85 -28.49
CA GLU A 88 1.69 0.67 -28.19
C GLU A 88 2.33 0.76 -26.79
N GLU A 89 2.72 1.96 -26.35
CA GLU A 89 3.27 2.20 -25.00
C GLU A 89 2.19 2.06 -23.93
N ILE A 90 0.96 2.46 -24.26
CA ILE A 90 -0.22 2.30 -23.39
C ILE A 90 -0.57 0.81 -23.25
N GLU A 91 -0.53 0.04 -24.33
CA GLU A 91 -0.81 -1.40 -24.27
C GLU A 91 0.16 -2.12 -23.34
N VAL A 92 1.46 -1.87 -23.48
CA VAL A 92 2.50 -2.44 -22.60
C VAL A 92 2.28 -2.05 -21.13
N LEU A 93 1.93 -0.79 -20.84
CA LEU A 93 1.65 -0.32 -19.48
C LEU A 93 0.44 -1.03 -18.84
N LEU A 94 -0.53 -1.46 -19.64
CA LEU A 94 -1.80 -2.02 -19.18
C LEU A 94 -1.84 -3.56 -19.16
N GLU A 95 -0.93 -4.25 -19.86
CA GLU A 95 -0.95 -5.72 -20.00
C GLU A 95 -0.47 -6.48 -18.76
N GLU A 96 0.66 -6.10 -18.14
CA GLU A 96 1.35 -6.93 -17.14
C GLU A 96 1.24 -6.41 -15.69
N GLY A 97 0.02 -6.32 -15.16
CA GLY A 97 -0.21 -5.75 -13.83
C GLY A 97 -0.35 -6.75 -12.69
N LEU A 98 0.44 -6.56 -11.63
CA LEU A 98 0.17 -7.15 -10.31
C LEU A 98 -0.84 -6.24 -9.58
N GLN A 99 -1.90 -6.84 -9.00
CA GLN A 99 -2.77 -6.15 -8.06
C GLN A 99 -2.55 -6.74 -6.67
N SER A 100 -2.34 -5.88 -5.68
CA SER A 100 -2.42 -6.25 -4.28
C SER A 100 -3.47 -5.40 -3.54
N MET A 101 -3.93 -5.95 -2.42
CA MET A 101 -4.83 -5.29 -1.50
C MET A 101 -4.25 -5.31 -0.10
N ARG A 102 -4.32 -4.15 0.57
CA ARG A 102 -3.98 -3.99 1.97
C ARG A 102 -5.21 -3.51 2.73
N LEU A 103 -5.69 -4.34 3.65
CA LEU A 103 -6.73 -3.97 4.60
C LEU A 103 -6.05 -3.52 5.89
N THR A 104 -6.21 -2.26 6.27
CA THR A 104 -5.61 -1.71 7.50
C THR A 104 -6.69 -1.39 8.52
N TYR A 105 -6.48 -1.81 9.77
CA TYR A 105 -7.34 -1.52 10.91
C TYR A 105 -6.57 -0.77 11.97
N HIS A 106 -7.00 0.43 12.34
CA HIS A 106 -6.35 1.20 13.39
C HIS A 106 -7.17 1.10 14.68
N PRO A 107 -6.69 0.34 15.69
CA PRO A 107 -7.37 0.28 16.98
C PRO A 107 -7.32 1.63 17.71
N PRO A 108 -8.29 1.92 18.60
CA PRO A 108 -8.22 3.10 19.46
C PRO A 108 -6.88 3.13 20.22
N CYS A 109 -6.20 4.28 20.21
CA CYS A 109 -4.96 4.50 20.94
C CYS A 109 -5.25 5.37 22.19
N PRO A 110 -4.79 4.98 23.38
CA PRO A 110 -4.93 5.81 24.59
C PRO A 110 -4.02 7.05 24.59
N GLN A 111 -2.94 7.02 23.82
CA GLN A 111 -1.95 8.11 23.71
C GLN A 111 -1.66 8.38 22.23
N PRO A 112 -2.66 8.89 21.48
CA PRO A 112 -2.52 9.06 20.04
C PRO A 112 -1.31 9.94 19.70
N GLU A 113 -1.02 10.98 20.49
CA GLU A 113 0.10 11.90 20.26
C GLU A 113 1.50 11.26 20.29
N LEU A 114 1.61 9.99 20.73
CA LEU A 114 2.86 9.25 20.84
C LEU A 114 3.02 8.17 19.78
N VAL A 115 1.99 7.91 18.97
CA VAL A 115 2.01 6.84 17.98
C VAL A 115 1.70 7.39 16.60
N THR A 116 2.14 6.70 15.57
CA THR A 116 1.73 6.96 14.19
C THR A 116 0.88 5.80 13.72
N GLY A 117 -0.23 6.11 13.05
CA GLY A 117 -1.16 5.09 12.56
C GLY A 117 -0.51 4.21 11.50
N LEU A 118 0.15 4.86 10.54
CA LEU A 118 0.96 4.24 9.49
C LEU A 118 2.14 5.15 9.19
N CYS A 119 3.36 4.64 9.30
CA CYS A 119 4.59 5.40 9.13
C CYS A 119 4.65 6.13 7.79
N HIS A 120 5.42 7.22 7.78
CA HIS A 120 5.56 8.03 6.60
C HIS A 120 6.37 7.30 5.48
N HIS A 121 5.69 6.88 4.40
CA HIS A 121 6.09 6.34 3.10
C HIS A 121 5.50 7.02 1.83
N SER A 122 6.21 6.99 0.71
CA SER A 122 5.57 7.07 -0.61
C SER A 122 5.07 5.68 -1.02
N ASP A 123 4.12 5.63 -1.95
CA ASP A 123 3.56 4.36 -2.43
C ASP A 123 4.47 3.77 -3.51
N PRO A 124 5.11 2.60 -3.28
CA PRO A 124 6.07 2.01 -4.22
C PRO A 124 5.35 1.23 -5.34
N VAL A 125 4.30 1.82 -5.93
CA VAL A 125 3.46 1.21 -6.97
C VAL A 125 3.13 2.22 -8.07
N SER A 126 2.38 1.81 -9.10
CA SER A 126 1.97 2.74 -10.17
C SER A 126 0.80 3.61 -9.74
N LEU A 127 -0.24 2.99 -9.20
CA LEU A 127 -1.48 3.65 -8.82
C LEU A 127 -2.05 2.99 -7.57
N THR A 128 -2.46 3.83 -6.61
CA THR A 128 -3.23 3.38 -5.45
C THR A 128 -4.65 3.94 -5.49
N ILE A 129 -5.62 3.09 -5.17
CA ILE A 129 -7.04 3.44 -5.04
C ILE A 129 -7.46 3.08 -3.62
N LEU A 130 -7.77 4.10 -2.83
CA LEU A 130 -8.03 3.98 -1.41
C LEU A 130 -9.50 4.23 -1.11
N LEU A 131 -10.11 3.28 -0.39
CA LEU A 131 -11.43 3.42 0.19
C LEU A 131 -11.33 3.55 1.71
N GLN A 132 -11.85 4.66 2.23
CA GLN A 132 -12.05 4.86 3.65
C GLN A 132 -13.45 4.37 4.04
N ILE A 133 -13.55 3.33 4.87
CA ILE A 133 -14.84 2.64 5.15
C ILE A 133 -15.69 3.38 6.20
N ASN A 134 -15.14 4.39 6.87
CA ASN A 134 -15.80 5.10 7.96
C ASN A 134 -15.42 6.59 7.94
N ASP A 135 -16.15 7.40 8.70
CA ASP A 135 -16.05 8.86 8.65
C ASP A 135 -14.91 9.44 9.51
N VAL A 136 -13.99 8.61 9.99
CA VAL A 136 -12.86 9.09 10.79
C VAL A 136 -11.76 9.66 9.92
N GLN A 137 -11.55 10.96 10.07
CA GLN A 137 -10.52 11.72 9.36
C GLN A 137 -9.15 11.35 9.92
N CYS A 138 -8.33 10.74 9.09
CA CYS A 138 -7.03 10.22 9.49
C CYS A 138 -6.01 10.36 8.37
N LEU A 139 -6.45 10.32 7.10
CA LEU A 139 -5.58 10.57 5.97
C LEU A 139 -5.23 12.06 5.89
N GLN A 140 -3.94 12.30 5.74
CA GLN A 140 -3.26 13.54 5.48
C GLN A 140 -2.36 13.35 4.25
N ILE A 141 -1.97 14.43 3.61
CA ILE A 141 -0.99 14.45 2.53
C ILE A 141 0.05 15.51 2.84
N LYS A 142 1.27 15.30 2.35
CA LYS A 142 2.32 16.31 2.45
C LYS A 142 2.25 17.21 1.21
N GLU A 143 1.92 18.48 1.43
CA GLU A 143 1.88 19.52 0.38
C GLU A 143 2.75 20.70 0.84
N ASN A 144 3.75 21.08 0.05
CA ASN A 144 4.65 22.21 0.35
C ASN A 144 5.25 22.16 1.77
N GLU A 145 5.77 20.99 2.17
CA GLU A 145 6.29 20.72 3.52
C GLU A 145 5.27 20.77 4.67
N ALA A 146 3.98 20.97 4.37
CA ALA A 146 2.90 21.00 5.35
C ALA A 146 1.99 19.76 5.24
N TRP A 147 1.48 19.34 6.40
CA TRP A 147 0.50 18.25 6.51
C TRP A 147 -0.91 18.77 6.30
N VAL A 148 -1.61 18.25 5.30
CA VAL A 148 -2.97 18.67 4.93
C VAL A 148 -3.92 17.49 5.06
N PRO A 149 -5.02 17.59 5.83
CA PRO A 149 -5.99 16.50 5.94
C PRO A 149 -6.74 16.29 4.63
N VAL A 150 -6.95 15.02 4.27
CA VAL A 150 -7.83 14.61 3.17
C VAL A 150 -9.21 14.30 3.73
N LEU A 151 -10.22 14.96 3.19
CA LEU A 151 -11.63 14.72 3.53
C LEU A 151 -12.29 13.93 2.39
N PRO A 152 -12.46 12.61 2.53
CA PRO A 152 -13.11 11.82 1.49
C PRO A 152 -14.56 12.29 1.31
N LEU A 153 -14.98 12.47 0.06
CA LEU A 153 -16.38 12.70 -0.25
C LEU A 153 -17.18 11.39 -0.02
N PRO A 154 -18.47 11.48 0.36
CA PRO A 154 -19.32 10.31 0.43
C PRO A 154 -19.34 9.53 -0.89
N ASN A 155 -19.15 8.22 -0.83
CA ASN A 155 -19.09 7.32 -1.99
C ASN A 155 -17.95 7.61 -2.98
N ALA A 156 -16.84 8.21 -2.52
CA ALA A 156 -15.67 8.46 -3.35
C ALA A 156 -14.47 7.58 -2.96
N PHE A 157 -13.66 7.27 -3.97
CA PHE A 157 -12.30 6.76 -3.76
C PHE A 157 -11.31 7.93 -3.74
N ILE A 158 -10.25 7.76 -2.97
CA ILE A 158 -9.05 8.59 -3.07
C ILE A 158 -8.09 7.87 -4.01
N VAL A 159 -7.52 8.58 -4.96
CA VAL A 159 -6.59 8.02 -5.95
C VAL A 159 -5.28 8.77 -5.84
N ASN A 160 -4.17 8.05 -5.79
CA ASN A 160 -2.83 8.62 -5.85
C ASN A 160 -1.96 7.89 -6.87
N VAL A 161 -1.05 8.66 -7.44
CA VAL A 161 0.07 8.19 -8.24
C VAL A 161 1.17 7.71 -7.28
N GLY A 162 1.81 6.60 -7.59
CA GLY A 162 2.95 6.11 -6.82
C GLY A 162 4.27 6.23 -7.57
N ASP A 163 5.34 5.85 -6.90
CA ASP A 163 6.74 6.10 -7.30
C ASP A 163 7.10 5.50 -8.67
N ILE A 164 6.40 4.45 -9.11
CA ILE A 164 6.68 3.81 -10.42
C ILE A 164 6.29 4.75 -11.57
N LEU A 165 5.21 5.52 -11.42
CA LEU A 165 4.79 6.48 -12.44
C LEU A 165 5.48 7.85 -12.28
N GLU A 166 6.05 8.12 -11.11
CA GLU A 166 6.75 9.36 -10.78
C GLU A 166 8.25 9.09 -10.52
N PRO A 167 9.07 8.88 -11.57
CA PRO A 167 10.48 8.47 -11.43
C PRO A 167 11.42 9.58 -10.92
N GLU A 168 10.94 10.83 -10.85
CA GLU A 168 11.68 11.96 -10.27
C GLU A 168 11.04 12.31 -8.92
N PRO A 169 11.81 12.52 -7.83
CA PRO A 169 11.27 12.81 -6.52
C PRO A 169 10.66 14.22 -6.50
N CYS A 170 9.43 14.36 -6.99
CA CYS A 170 8.63 15.54 -6.74
C CYS A 170 8.18 15.47 -5.29
N SER A 171 8.51 16.50 -4.51
CA SER A 171 8.26 16.57 -3.06
C SER A 171 6.77 16.68 -2.68
N THR A 172 5.84 16.36 -3.59
CA THR A 172 4.48 16.91 -3.57
C THR A 172 3.37 15.87 -3.41
N LEU A 173 3.67 14.56 -3.50
CA LEU A 173 2.64 13.54 -3.35
C LEU A 173 3.10 12.44 -2.41
N LEU A 174 2.88 12.69 -1.12
CA LEU A 174 3.00 11.66 -0.11
C LEU A 174 1.64 11.46 0.56
N LEU A 175 1.06 10.27 0.45
CA LEU A 175 -0.15 9.90 1.16
C LEU A 175 0.20 9.41 2.56
N PHE A 176 -0.35 10.07 3.59
CA PHE A 176 -0.07 9.75 4.98
C PHE A 176 -1.27 9.73 5.88
N LEU A 177 -1.61 8.57 6.45
CA LEU A 177 -2.49 8.58 7.60
C LEU A 177 -1.72 9.00 8.85
N ASP A 178 -2.04 10.16 9.42
CA ASP A 178 -1.82 10.37 10.85
C ASP A 178 -2.99 11.07 11.58
N LEU A 179 -3.42 10.35 12.62
CA LEU A 179 -3.99 10.75 13.91
C LEU A 179 -5.34 11.47 14.06
N LEU A 180 -6.43 10.69 14.26
CA LEU A 180 -7.21 10.69 15.52
C LEU A 180 -8.33 9.64 15.50
N LEU A 181 -8.36 8.82 16.55
CA LEU A 181 -9.48 8.07 17.15
C LEU A 181 -10.67 7.64 16.27
N GLN A 182 -10.76 6.31 16.18
CA GLN A 182 -11.93 5.42 16.03
C GLN A 182 -11.99 4.71 14.67
N ARG A 183 -12.28 3.41 14.71
CA ARG A 183 -13.13 2.83 13.66
C ARG A 183 -12.50 2.51 12.32
N LEU A 184 -11.17 2.58 12.14
CA LEU A 184 -10.64 2.48 10.78
C LEU A 184 -10.72 1.06 10.23
N LYS A 185 -11.43 0.90 9.11
CA LYS A 185 -11.10 -0.10 8.09
C LYS A 185 -10.71 0.73 6.87
N THR A 186 -9.51 0.56 6.36
CA THR A 186 -9.12 1.08 5.04
C THR A 186 -8.81 -0.12 4.16
N SER A 187 -9.21 -0.05 2.90
CA SER A 187 -8.70 -0.95 1.87
C SER A 187 -7.94 -0.10 0.87
N SER A 188 -6.64 -0.28 0.77
CA SER A 188 -5.84 0.27 -0.32
C SER A 188 -5.62 -0.81 -1.37
N PHE A 189 -5.88 -0.44 -2.61
CA PHE A 189 -5.50 -1.19 -3.81
C PHE A 189 -4.17 -0.65 -4.28
N SER A 190 -3.29 -1.53 -4.74
CA SER A 190 -2.02 -1.12 -5.35
C SER A 190 -1.81 -1.93 -6.64
N HIS A 191 -1.56 -1.23 -7.74
CA HIS A 191 -1.19 -1.84 -9.03
C HIS A 191 0.32 -1.71 -9.21
N ASP A 192 1.04 -2.82 -9.11
CA ASP A 192 2.49 -2.89 -9.30
C ASP A 192 2.80 -3.41 -10.72
N GLN A 193 3.68 -2.69 -11.41
CA GLN A 193 4.24 -3.08 -12.71
C GLN A 193 5.70 -3.40 -12.43
N GLY A 194 5.96 -4.64 -12.03
CA GLY A 194 7.27 -5.07 -11.59
C GLY A 194 7.33 -6.57 -11.33
N VAL A 195 8.30 -7.25 -11.93
CA VAL A 195 8.66 -8.62 -11.54
C VAL A 195 9.29 -8.54 -10.16
N PHE A 196 8.52 -8.90 -9.12
CA PHE A 196 9.11 -9.24 -7.83
C PHE A 196 9.90 -10.55 -8.02
N LYS A 197 11.17 -10.45 -8.42
CA LYS A 197 12.09 -11.57 -8.22
C LYS A 197 12.24 -11.72 -6.73
N GLN A 198 11.58 -12.73 -6.15
CA GLN A 198 11.98 -13.25 -4.86
C GLN A 198 13.49 -13.48 -4.94
N PRO A 199 14.30 -12.93 -4.02
CA PRO A 199 15.71 -13.27 -3.96
C PRO A 199 15.80 -14.75 -3.59
N GLU A 200 15.98 -15.60 -4.59
CA GLU A 200 16.53 -16.92 -4.38
C GLU A 200 17.91 -16.73 -3.76
N SER A 201 18.06 -17.25 -2.55
CA SER A 201 19.26 -17.28 -1.71
C SER A 201 19.53 -16.06 -0.82
N THR A 202 19.63 -16.38 0.47
CA THR A 202 20.30 -15.62 1.52
C THR A 202 21.75 -15.30 1.12
N ALA A 203 22.01 -14.12 0.56
CA ALA A 203 23.31 -13.46 0.62
C ALA A 203 23.23 -11.97 0.19
N SER A 204 23.77 -11.11 1.05
CA SER A 204 24.29 -9.76 0.79
C SER A 204 23.34 -8.67 0.25
N TYR A 205 22.79 -7.88 1.18
CA TYR A 205 22.87 -6.41 1.08
C TYR A 205 23.73 -5.93 2.25
N GLN A 206 25.03 -5.83 2.01
CA GLN A 206 25.94 -5.10 2.89
C GLN A 206 25.80 -3.59 2.61
N GLN A 207 25.80 -2.84 3.70
CA GLN A 207 26.00 -1.39 3.85
C GLN A 207 26.48 -0.62 2.60
N LEU A 208 25.74 0.43 2.27
CA LEU A 208 26.31 1.67 1.76
C LEU A 208 25.95 2.82 2.71
N SER A 209 26.49 2.77 3.93
CA SER A 209 26.63 3.95 4.79
C SER A 209 28.01 4.55 4.54
N GLY A 210 28.12 5.38 3.51
CA GLY A 210 29.31 6.22 3.29
C GLY A 210 29.27 7.42 4.22
N THR A 211 29.88 7.30 5.39
CA THR A 211 30.27 8.45 6.23
C THR A 211 31.36 9.24 5.52
N GLN A 212 31.05 10.44 5.04
CA GLN A 212 32.07 11.47 4.78
C GLN A 212 32.31 12.24 6.08
N THR A 213 33.38 11.92 6.77
CA THR A 213 33.96 12.75 7.83
C THR A 213 34.65 13.97 7.22
N LEU A 214 34.15 15.16 7.55
CA LEU A 214 34.84 16.43 7.37
C LEU A 214 35.98 16.51 8.39
N GLU A 215 37.23 16.48 7.93
CA GLU A 215 38.39 16.88 8.73
C GLU A 215 38.49 18.41 8.72
N SER A 216 38.45 19.00 9.92
CA SER A 216 38.88 20.37 10.17
C SER A 216 40.27 20.35 10.80
N LYS A 217 41.30 20.74 10.03
CA LYS A 217 42.42 21.61 10.45
C LYS A 217 43.37 21.87 9.28
#